data_AF-A0A927G2Y4-F1
#
_entry.id   AF-A0A927G2Y4-F1
#
_cell.length_a   1.000
_cell.length_b   1.000
_cell.length_c   1.000
_cell.angle_alpha   90.00
_cell.angle_beta   90.00
_cell.angle_gamma   90.00
#
_symmetry.space_group_name_H-M   'P 1'
#
loop_
_entity.id
_entity.type
_entity.pdbx_description
1 polymer ?
#
loop_
_entity_poly.entity_id
_entity_poly.type
_entity_poly.pdbx_seq_one_letter_code
_entity_poly.pdbx_strand_id
1 'polypeptide(L)'
;MKIVCASTPEQENYIKELIEYIYSEIFPLHFSDEYIIKMEAINVLAPNEEDLQYNGTMKEAFQLISSLQALIAVMETVQYEMIERTHEDIFSKNVMILNEYGYSFPFTLDQFTTLKHEVISRYSKPTNLYLA
;
A
#
# COMPACT_ATOMS: atom_id res chain seq x y z
N MET A 1 13.66 27.81 17.10
CA MET A 1 14.03 26.52 16.49
C MET A 1 12.97 25.49 16.86
N LYS A 2 12.29 24.88 15.88
CA LYS A 2 11.56 23.63 16.11
C LYS A 2 12.56 22.50 15.87
N ILE A 3 12.80 21.66 16.88
CA ILE A 3 13.60 20.44 16.71
C ILE A 3 12.69 19.45 15.96
N VAL A 4 13.15 18.96 14.81
CA VAL A 4 12.48 17.94 14.01
C VAL A 4 13.28 16.65 14.15
N CYS A 5 12.61 15.57 14.54
CA CYS A 5 13.23 14.24 14.64
C CYS A 5 13.13 13.54 13.29
N ALA A 6 14.24 12.98 12.81
CA ALA A 6 14.26 12.09 11.65
C ALA A 6 13.46 10.81 11.93
N SER A 7 12.98 10.12 10.89
CA SER A 7 12.44 8.77 11.00
C SER A 7 13.46 7.81 11.59
N THR A 8 12.97 6.79 12.29
CA THR A 8 13.83 5.69 12.71
C THR A 8 13.89 4.61 11.64
N PRO A 9 14.98 3.84 11.55
CA PRO A 9 15.08 2.71 10.62
C PRO A 9 13.93 1.71 10.75
N GLU A 10 13.41 1.52 11.97
CA GLU A 10 12.26 0.65 12.23
C GLU A 10 10.98 1.18 11.56
N GLN A 11 10.75 2.50 11.58
CA GLN A 11 9.60 3.10 10.88
C GLN A 11 9.73 2.96 9.36
N GLU A 12 10.92 3.19 8.82
CA GLU A 12 11.19 3.01 7.39
C GLU A 12 11.02 1.56 6.94
N ASN A 13 11.51 0.61 7.74
CA ASN A 13 11.31 -0.81 7.47
C ASN A 13 9.83 -1.19 7.54
N TYR A 14 9.09 -0.66 8.51
CA TYR A 14 7.66 -0.95 8.62
C TYR A 14 6.86 -0.42 7.42
N ILE A 15 7.21 0.77 6.90
CA ILE A 15 6.63 1.28 5.65
C ILE A 15 6.88 0.30 4.49
N LYS A 16 8.12 -0.21 4.36
CA LYS A 16 8.47 -1.21 3.32
C LYS A 16 7.67 -2.49 3.49
N GLU A 17 7.52 -2.99 4.71
CA GLU A 17 6.73 -4.20 4.99
C GLU A 17 5.25 -4.04 4.60
N LEU A 18 4.65 -2.87 4.87
CA LEU A 18 3.27 -2.58 4.47
C LEU A 18 3.12 -2.48 2.95
N ILE A 19 4.09 -1.88 2.26
CA ILE A 19 4.10 -1.82 0.79
C ILE A 19 4.26 -3.23 0.20
N GLU A 20 5.19 -4.02 0.75
CA GLU A 20 5.39 -5.41 0.34
C GLU A 20 4.11 -6.23 0.52
N TYR A 21 3.39 -6.05 1.64
CA TYR A 21 2.10 -6.68 1.86
C TYR A 21 1.06 -6.31 0.81
N ILE A 22 0.98 -5.03 0.43
CA ILE A 22 0.07 -4.59 -0.63
C ILE A 22 0.42 -5.29 -1.95
N TYR A 23 1.70 -5.39 -2.30
CA TYR A 23 2.16 -6.05 -3.52
C TYR A 23 2.03 -7.57 -3.50
N SER A 24 2.17 -8.24 -2.36
CA SER A 24 2.18 -9.69 -2.27
C SER A 24 0.83 -10.31 -1.90
N GLU A 25 0.02 -9.61 -1.11
CA GLU A 25 -1.25 -10.14 -0.59
C GLU A 25 -2.48 -9.43 -1.18
N ILE A 26 -2.42 -8.13 -1.47
CA ILE A 26 -3.61 -7.39 -1.95
C ILE A 26 -3.66 -7.34 -3.47
N PHE A 27 -2.67 -6.74 -4.12
CA PHE A 27 -2.66 -6.59 -5.59
C PHE A 27 -2.85 -7.91 -6.34
N PRO A 28 -2.24 -9.03 -5.90
CA PRO A 28 -2.42 -10.31 -6.58
C PRO A 28 -3.84 -10.85 -6.50
N LEU A 29 -4.69 -10.36 -5.59
CA LEU A 29 -6.09 -10.75 -5.52
C LEU A 29 -6.96 -9.99 -6.54
N HIS A 30 -6.52 -8.82 -7.00
CA HIS A 30 -7.34 -7.92 -7.82
C HIS A 30 -6.81 -7.72 -9.24
N PHE A 31 -5.50 -7.90 -9.44
CA PHE A 31 -4.82 -7.56 -10.68
C PHE A 31 -4.04 -8.73 -11.28
N SER A 32 -3.87 -8.73 -12.59
CA SER A 32 -2.98 -9.67 -13.28
C SER A 32 -1.52 -9.31 -13.04
N ASP A 33 -0.64 -10.30 -13.12
CA ASP A 33 0.81 -10.09 -12.93
C ASP A 33 1.36 -9.06 -13.92
N GLU A 34 0.89 -9.07 -15.17
CA GLU A 34 1.26 -8.07 -16.19
C GLU A 34 0.88 -6.64 -15.78
N TYR A 35 -0.25 -6.48 -15.09
CA TYR A 35 -0.68 -5.18 -14.61
C TYR A 35 0.18 -4.73 -13.41
N ILE A 36 0.45 -5.63 -12.47
CA ILE A 36 1.29 -5.32 -11.31
C ILE A 36 2.72 -4.94 -11.75
N ILE A 37 3.29 -5.63 -12.74
CA ILE A 37 4.59 -5.28 -13.34
C ILE A 37 4.59 -3.85 -13.89
N LYS A 38 3.49 -3.42 -14.53
CA LYS A 38 3.36 -2.04 -15.03
C LYS A 38 3.29 -1.04 -13.90
N MET A 39 2.65 -1.38 -12.78
CA MET A 39 2.58 -0.52 -11.59
C MET A 39 3.95 -0.34 -10.94
N GLU A 40 4.73 -1.42 -10.82
CA GLU A 40 6.14 -1.34 -10.39
C GLU A 40 6.97 -0.45 -11.33
N ALA A 41 6.79 -0.61 -12.65
CA ALA A 41 7.53 0.15 -13.65
C ALA A 41 7.25 1.66 -13.64
N ILE A 42 6.13 2.09 -13.06
CA ILE A 42 5.77 3.51 -12.88
C ILE A 42 5.93 3.97 -11.42
N ASN A 43 6.64 3.20 -10.58
CA ASN A 43 6.93 3.53 -9.19
C ASN A 43 5.69 3.72 -8.30
N VAL A 44 4.63 2.94 -8.52
CA VAL A 44 3.49 2.89 -7.57
C VAL A 44 3.98 2.45 -6.19
N LEU A 45 3.64 3.22 -5.16
CA LEU A 45 4.09 3.00 -3.77
C LEU A 45 5.62 2.88 -3.59
N ALA A 46 6.41 3.33 -4.56
CA ALA A 46 7.85 3.48 -4.38
C ALA A 46 8.17 4.96 -4.13
N PRO A 47 9.10 5.29 -3.22
CA PRO A 47 9.64 6.64 -3.15
C PRO A 47 10.31 6.98 -4.48
N ASN A 48 10.22 8.24 -4.92
CA ASN A 48 10.87 8.69 -6.16
C ASN A 48 12.37 8.34 -6.13
N GLU A 49 12.94 7.88 -7.25
CA GLU A 49 14.32 7.34 -7.34
C GLU A 49 15.42 8.33 -6.89
N GLU A 50 15.12 9.63 -6.80
CA GLU A 50 16.02 10.64 -6.23
C GLU A 50 16.13 10.55 -4.69
N ASP A 51 15.21 9.85 -4.04
CA ASP A 51 15.08 9.66 -2.58
C ASP A 51 15.25 8.17 -2.20
N LEU A 52 16.38 7.55 -2.58
CA LEU A 52 16.75 6.16 -2.22
C LEU A 52 16.73 5.85 -0.70
N GLN A 53 16.61 6.88 0.14
CA GLN A 53 16.17 6.79 1.52
C GLN A 53 15.03 7.78 1.73
N TYR A 54 13.90 7.30 2.22
CA TYR A 54 12.89 8.15 2.83
C TYR A 54 13.57 8.92 3.98
N ASN A 55 13.99 10.16 3.72
CA ASN A 55 14.65 11.05 4.68
C ASN A 55 13.62 11.91 5.42
N GLY A 56 12.43 11.36 5.65
CA GLY A 56 11.34 12.06 6.29
C GLY A 56 11.52 12.17 7.79
N THR A 57 10.68 12.98 8.40
CA THR A 57 10.58 13.11 9.84
C THR A 57 9.83 11.92 10.44
N MET A 58 10.04 11.66 11.73
CA MET A 58 9.31 10.67 12.50
C MET A 58 7.78 10.85 12.40
N LYS A 59 7.32 12.10 12.31
CA LYS A 59 5.90 12.44 12.16
C LYS A 59 5.38 12.01 10.79
N GLU A 60 6.10 12.33 9.74
CA GLU A 60 5.73 11.95 8.37
C GLU A 60 5.72 10.43 8.23
N ALA A 61 6.68 9.74 8.87
CA ALA A 61 6.75 8.28 8.83
C ALA A 61 5.51 7.65 9.48
N PHE A 62 5.11 8.20 10.63
CA PHE A 62 3.89 7.76 11.31
C PHE A 62 2.63 8.04 10.49
N GLN A 63 2.56 9.16 9.78
CA GLN A 63 1.43 9.48 8.90
C GLN A 63 1.37 8.50 7.71
N LEU A 64 2.50 8.22 7.06
CA LEU A 64 2.59 7.21 6.01
C LEU A 64 2.15 5.83 6.49
N ILE A 65 2.68 5.37 7.63
CA ILE A 65 2.29 4.09 8.24
C ILE A 65 0.78 4.03 8.46
N SER A 66 0.23 5.05 9.11
CA SER A 66 -1.21 5.11 9.42
C SER A 66 -2.05 5.10 8.14
N SER A 67 -1.61 5.80 7.10
CA SER A 67 -2.30 5.85 5.82
C SER A 67 -2.24 4.54 5.05
N LEU A 68 -1.09 3.87 5.02
CA LEU A 68 -0.94 2.54 4.42
C LEU A 68 -1.82 1.51 5.14
N GLN A 69 -1.80 1.49 6.48
CA GLN A 69 -2.65 0.58 7.27
C GLN A 69 -4.14 0.83 7.02
N ALA A 70 -4.57 2.10 6.95
CA ALA A 70 -5.96 2.43 6.67
C ALA A 70 -6.39 2.02 5.25
N LEU A 71 -5.51 2.18 4.26
CA LEU A 71 -5.76 1.70 2.90
C LEU A 71 -5.85 0.18 2.85
N ILE A 72 -4.92 -0.54 3.50
CA ILE A 72 -4.97 -2.00 3.61
C ILE A 72 -6.31 -2.45 4.20
N ALA A 73 -6.69 -1.90 5.36
CA ALA A 73 -7.93 -2.27 6.02
C ALA A 73 -9.16 -2.03 5.13
N VAL A 74 -9.25 -0.86 4.48
CA VAL A 74 -10.39 -0.55 3.60
C VAL A 74 -10.40 -1.44 2.37
N MET A 75 -9.25 -1.67 1.72
CA MET A 75 -9.16 -2.54 0.55
C MET A 75 -9.55 -3.99 0.88
N GLU A 76 -9.24 -4.49 2.07
CA GLU A 76 -9.64 -5.83 2.52
C GLU A 76 -11.13 -5.89 2.88
N THR A 77 -11.67 -4.86 3.55
CA THR A 77 -13.10 -4.83 3.92
C THR A 77 -14.01 -4.83 2.70
N VAL A 78 -13.69 -4.04 1.67
CA VAL A 78 -14.55 -3.93 0.47
C VAL A 78 -14.54 -5.18 -0.42
N GLN A 79 -13.71 -6.18 -0.11
CA GLN A 79 -13.78 -7.51 -0.75
C GLN A 79 -15.02 -8.29 -0.31
N TYR A 80 -15.48 -8.06 0.91
CA TYR A 80 -16.55 -8.84 1.54
C TYR A 80 -17.83 -8.02 1.79
N GLU A 81 -17.71 -6.69 1.78
CA GLU A 81 -18.79 -5.76 2.11
C GLU A 81 -19.04 -4.77 0.97
N MET A 82 -20.26 -4.22 0.91
CA MET A 82 -20.56 -3.16 -0.04
C MET A 82 -19.79 -1.88 0.32
N ILE A 83 -19.32 -1.16 -0.70
CA ILE A 83 -18.68 0.14 -0.49
C ILE A 83 -19.69 1.12 0.12
N GLU A 84 -19.36 1.65 1.27
CA GLU A 84 -20.03 2.79 1.89
C GLU A 84 -19.23 4.07 1.65
N ARG A 85 -19.90 5.22 1.77
CA ARG A 85 -19.21 6.53 1.65
C ARG A 85 -18.03 6.66 2.61
N THR A 86 -18.15 6.11 3.81
CA THR A 86 -17.07 6.11 4.80
C THR A 86 -15.82 5.42 4.27
N HIS A 87 -15.96 4.33 3.51
CA HIS A 87 -14.83 3.63 2.88
C HIS A 87 -14.18 4.50 1.81
N GLU A 88 -14.96 5.14 0.96
CA GLU A 88 -14.46 6.07 -0.06
C GLU A 88 -13.72 7.27 0.57
N ASP A 89 -14.28 7.84 1.63
CA ASP A 89 -13.69 8.97 2.35
C ASP A 89 -12.35 8.59 2.99
N ILE A 90 -12.27 7.43 3.65
CA ILE A 90 -11.03 6.92 4.23
C ILE A 90 -10.01 6.65 3.12
N PHE A 91 -10.42 6.00 2.03
CA PHE A 91 -9.53 5.68 0.93
C PHE A 91 -8.96 6.96 0.30
N SER A 92 -9.83 7.86 -0.15
CA SER A 92 -9.45 9.13 -0.81
C SER A 92 -8.53 9.99 0.06
N LYS A 93 -8.85 10.13 1.35
CA LYS A 93 -8.02 10.87 2.30
C LYS A 93 -6.62 10.28 2.42
N ASN A 94 -6.50 8.96 2.52
CA ASN A 94 -5.20 8.31 2.71
C ASN A 94 -4.38 8.27 1.41
N VAL A 95 -5.04 8.15 0.25
CA VAL A 95 -4.38 8.32 -1.06
C VAL A 95 -3.80 9.73 -1.20
N MET A 96 -4.54 10.76 -0.78
CA MET A 96 -4.06 12.14 -0.79
C MET A 96 -2.81 12.29 0.09
N ILE A 97 -2.81 11.73 1.31
CA ILE A 97 -1.66 11.77 2.22
C ILE A 97 -0.44 11.06 1.61
N LEU A 98 -0.61 9.87 1.02
CA LEU A 98 0.49 9.17 0.35
C LEU A 98 1.11 10.01 -0.77
N ASN A 99 0.27 10.60 -1.62
CA ASN A 99 0.72 11.44 -2.73
C ASN A 99 1.45 12.71 -2.24
N GLU A 100 1.00 13.32 -1.14
CA GLU A 100 1.69 14.47 -0.51
C GLU A 100 3.12 14.11 -0.06
N TYR A 101 3.35 12.85 0.32
CA TYR A 101 4.66 12.33 0.72
C TYR A 101 5.42 11.63 -0.41
N GLY A 102 4.98 11.77 -1.67
CA GLY A 102 5.67 11.24 -2.84
C GLY A 102 5.41 9.77 -3.14
N TYR A 103 4.47 9.13 -2.44
CA TYR A 103 4.04 7.75 -2.72
C TYR A 103 2.83 7.77 -3.64
N SER A 104 3.05 7.48 -4.92
CA SER A 104 1.96 7.43 -5.89
C SER A 104 1.03 6.25 -5.62
N PHE A 105 -0.28 6.51 -5.53
CA PHE A 105 -1.30 5.46 -5.45
C PHE A 105 -2.44 5.74 -6.44
N PRO A 106 -2.27 5.40 -7.73
CA PRO A 106 -3.17 5.80 -8.81
C PRO A 106 -4.36 4.83 -8.98
N PHE A 107 -5.00 4.43 -7.88
CA PHE A 107 -6.11 3.47 -7.89
C PHE A 107 -7.39 4.09 -7.36
N THR A 108 -8.52 3.48 -7.72
CA THR A 108 -9.83 3.77 -7.13
C THR A 108 -10.27 2.60 -6.25
N LEU A 109 -11.08 2.88 -5.23
CA LEU A 109 -11.54 1.84 -4.30
C LEU A 109 -12.31 0.71 -5.00
N ASP A 110 -13.08 1.04 -6.04
CA ASP A 110 -13.85 0.08 -6.84
C ASP A 110 -13.00 -1.06 -7.42
N GLN A 111 -11.72 -0.79 -7.74
CA GLN A 111 -10.79 -1.78 -8.28
C GLN A 111 -10.47 -2.91 -7.29
N PHE A 112 -10.75 -2.72 -5.99
CA PHE A 112 -10.50 -3.70 -4.93
C PHE A 112 -11.78 -4.46 -4.50
N THR A 113 -12.90 -4.29 -5.19
CA THR A 113 -14.16 -4.99 -4.87
C THR A 113 -14.24 -6.37 -5.49
N THR A 114 -13.55 -6.59 -6.62
CA THR A 114 -13.66 -7.83 -7.40
C THR A 114 -12.38 -8.64 -7.26
N LEU A 115 -12.52 -9.89 -6.84
CA LEU A 115 -11.42 -10.85 -6.82
C LEU A 115 -11.19 -11.41 -8.23
N LYS A 116 -9.94 -11.49 -8.64
CA LYS A 116 -9.55 -12.20 -9.85
C LYS A 116 -9.72 -13.70 -9.65
N HIS A 117 -10.10 -14.40 -10.72
CA HIS A 117 -10.35 -15.85 -10.68
C HIS A 117 -9.06 -16.68 -10.81
N GLU A 118 -7.92 -16.06 -11.12
CA GLU A 118 -6.64 -16.75 -11.27
C GLU A 118 -6.00 -17.03 -9.91
N VAL A 119 -5.72 -18.31 -9.65
CA VAL A 119 -5.31 -18.83 -8.33
C VAL A 119 -3.80 -18.65 -8.06
N ILE A 120 -3.00 -18.32 -9.08
CA ILE A 120 -1.54 -18.27 -8.97
C ILE A 120 -1.05 -16.94 -9.52
N SER A 121 -0.28 -16.21 -8.71
CA SER A 121 0.44 -15.00 -9.09
C SER A 121 1.90 -15.11 -8.68
N ARG A 122 2.80 -14.56 -9.50
CA ARG A 122 4.24 -14.46 -9.17
C ARG A 122 4.51 -13.61 -7.92
N TYR A 123 3.56 -12.76 -7.55
CA TYR A 123 3.67 -11.83 -6.44
C TYR A 123 3.17 -12.44 -5.12
N SER A 124 2.30 -13.44 -5.19
CA SER A 124 1.76 -14.10 -3.99
C SER A 124 2.85 -14.85 -3.24
N LYS A 125 2.86 -14.71 -1.91
CA LYS A 125 3.71 -15.52 -1.04
C LYS A 125 3.26 -16.99 -1.08
N PRO A 126 4.20 -17.95 -1.05
CA PRO A 126 3.83 -19.36 -1.06
C PRO A 126 3.04 -19.70 0.21
N THR A 127 1.84 -20.26 0.04
CA THR A 127 0.93 -20.66 1.14
C THR A 127 1.32 -22.01 1.75
N ASN A 128 2.61 -22.31 1.89
CA ASN A 128 3.11 -23.57 2.46
C ASN A 128 3.11 -23.58 4.01
N LEU A 129 2.42 -22.63 4.65
CA LEU A 129 2.36 -22.46 6.11
C LEU A 129 1.23 -23.24 6.81
N TYR A 130 0.34 -23.93 6.10
CA TYR A 130 -0.82 -24.65 6.69
C TYR A 130 -0.70 -26.18 6.73
N LEU A 131 0.48 -26.76 6.48
CA LEU A 131 0.72 -28.22 6.52
C LEU A 131 1.68 -28.63 7.65
N ALA A 132 1.59 -28.01 8.82
CA ALA A 132 2.36 -28.38 10.02
C ALA A 132 1.44 -28.77 11.18
#